data_AF-A0A8R7TNX7-F1
#
_entry.id   AF-A0A8R7TNX7-F1
#
_cell.length_a   1.000
_cell.length_b   1.000
_cell.length_c   1.000
_cell.angle_alpha   90.00
_cell.angle_beta   90.00
_cell.angle_gamma   90.00
#
_symmetry.space_group_name_H-M   'P 1'
#
loop_
_entity.id
_entity.type
_entity.pdbx_description
1 polymer ?
#
loop_
_entity_poly.entity_id
_entity_poly.type
_entity_poly.pdbx_seq_one_letter_code
_entity_poly.pdbx_strand_id
1 'polypeptide(L)'
;MVSLPPKDLVCLRRDGSAQQGPILVKYLAAPMQFRSRNVLIQLCRKHYSGTSYGGKITSKNILFDRYGNVRIDSAPERFTQHSANLDYGAIGKILDDSFQDKGYPMHFYQLVDFLRYGPAVDCQSEAVIAFVTSHFSLLSHYARVSISEILVQLVERLHPDVMAVLLDIFDKFAWANTVKNVAAMNFPYFYHSRNNRDGTVSVPYVDDGVSFLKFSNNFFKHNKWTSLEKLDAAFSLMEKRNFIPRFLLTILVTLKDSENQCPALIQSFIDQVVGMLGNNVIDLERG
;
A
#
# COMPACT_ATOMS: atom_id res chain seq x y z
N MET A 1 -20.12 5.99 -19.01
CA MET A 1 -19.75 4.59 -18.71
C MET A 1 -18.80 4.13 -19.80
N VAL A 2 -17.51 4.00 -19.49
CA VAL A 2 -16.52 3.46 -20.44
C VAL A 2 -16.18 2.07 -19.93
N SER A 3 -16.50 1.04 -20.72
CA SER A 3 -16.09 -0.33 -20.43
C SER A 3 -14.56 -0.40 -20.45
N LEU A 4 -13.95 -0.86 -19.36
CA LEU A 4 -12.52 -1.13 -19.31
C LEU A 4 -12.19 -2.29 -20.26
N PRO A 5 -11.17 -2.17 -21.14
CA PRO A 5 -10.84 -3.23 -22.09
C PRO A 5 -10.17 -4.42 -21.36
N PRO A 6 -10.39 -5.67 -21.83
CA PRO A 6 -9.85 -6.87 -21.21
C PRO A 6 -8.39 -7.06 -21.63
N LYS A 7 -7.43 -6.65 -20.79
CA LYS A 7 -5.99 -6.94 -21.02
C LYS A 7 -5.26 -7.61 -19.85
N ASP A 8 -5.94 -7.92 -18.74
CA ASP A 8 -5.26 -8.27 -17.48
C ASP A 8 -5.29 -9.76 -17.09
N LEU A 9 -5.27 -10.68 -18.05
CA LEU A 9 -5.32 -12.12 -17.74
C LEU A 9 -3.93 -12.65 -17.34
N VAL A 10 -3.75 -12.99 -16.05
CA VAL A 10 -2.56 -13.69 -15.53
C VAL A 10 -2.92 -15.15 -15.25
N CYS A 11 -2.29 -16.10 -15.95
CA CYS A 11 -2.48 -17.53 -15.69
C CYS A 11 -1.86 -17.96 -14.36
N LEU A 12 -2.69 -18.35 -13.39
CA LEU A 12 -2.25 -19.10 -12.22
C LEU A 12 -2.44 -20.60 -12.49
N ARG A 13 -1.39 -21.40 -12.28
CA ARG A 13 -1.53 -22.86 -12.17
C ARG A 13 -1.61 -23.19 -10.69
N ARG A 14 -2.76 -23.65 -10.21
CA ARG A 14 -2.94 -23.88 -8.78
C ARG A 14 -2.50 -25.27 -8.30
N ASP A 15 -2.07 -26.21 -9.13
CA ASP A 15 -1.78 -27.55 -8.58
C ASP A 15 -1.15 -28.55 -9.57
N GLY A 16 -0.85 -28.18 -10.81
CA GLY A 16 -0.46 -29.17 -11.82
C GLY A 16 -1.62 -30.07 -12.29
N SER A 17 -2.83 -29.91 -11.73
CA SER A 17 -4.08 -30.33 -12.35
C SER A 17 -4.67 -29.18 -13.16
N ALA A 18 -5.16 -29.48 -14.36
CA ALA A 18 -5.89 -28.52 -15.16
C ALA A 18 -7.24 -28.25 -14.50
N GLN A 19 -7.41 -27.06 -13.88
CA GLN A 19 -8.63 -26.22 -13.93
C GLN A 19 -8.64 -25.16 -12.82
N GLN A 20 -7.98 -24.03 -13.07
CA GLN A 20 -8.54 -22.70 -12.82
C GLN A 20 -7.93 -21.80 -13.90
N GLY A 21 -8.79 -21.13 -14.68
CA GLY A 21 -8.35 -20.24 -15.74
C GLY A 21 -7.53 -19.05 -15.20
N PRO A 22 -6.99 -18.20 -16.08
CA PRO A 22 -6.28 -17.00 -15.66
C PRO A 22 -7.07 -16.18 -14.63
N ILE A 23 -6.41 -15.78 -13.54
CA ILE A 23 -6.97 -14.84 -12.58
C ILE A 23 -6.72 -13.44 -13.12
N LEU A 24 -7.82 -12.69 -13.26
CA LEU A 24 -7.79 -11.30 -13.69
C LEU A 24 -7.50 -10.42 -12.48
N VAL A 25 -6.34 -9.76 -12.46
CA VAL A 25 -6.06 -8.72 -11.47
C VAL A 25 -6.54 -7.39 -12.02
N LYS A 26 -7.45 -6.71 -11.30
CA LYS A 26 -7.98 -5.41 -11.71
C LYS A 26 -7.25 -4.30 -10.97
N TYR A 27 -6.68 -3.35 -11.70
CA TYR A 27 -6.12 -2.14 -11.12
C TYR A 27 -7.03 -0.94 -11.35
N LEU A 28 -6.90 0.06 -10.47
CA LEU A 28 -7.57 1.34 -10.68
C LEU A 28 -6.98 2.01 -11.92
N ALA A 29 -7.82 2.51 -12.83
CA ALA A 29 -7.34 3.17 -14.05
C ALA A 29 -6.53 4.44 -13.70
N ALA A 30 -5.49 4.75 -14.47
CA ALA A 30 -4.58 5.86 -14.18
C ALA A 30 -5.27 7.23 -13.94
N PRO A 31 -6.32 7.62 -14.70
CA PRO A 31 -7.04 8.86 -14.40
C PRO A 31 -7.75 8.84 -13.04
N MET A 32 -8.22 7.68 -12.59
CA MET A 32 -8.85 7.51 -11.28
C MET A 32 -7.82 7.48 -10.16
N GLN A 33 -6.68 6.82 -10.36
CA GLN A 33 -5.53 6.91 -9.45
C GLN A 33 -5.14 8.37 -9.19
N PHE A 34 -4.94 9.14 -10.26
CA PHE A 34 -4.55 10.54 -10.18
C PHE A 34 -5.61 11.40 -9.46
N ARG A 35 -6.89 11.26 -9.84
CA ARG A 35 -7.97 12.06 -9.24
C ARG A 35 -8.20 11.72 -7.77
N SER A 36 -8.27 10.43 -7.42
CA SER A 36 -8.41 10.00 -6.03
C SER A 36 -7.23 10.47 -5.19
N ARG A 37 -6.00 10.37 -5.71
CA ARG A 37 -4.80 10.89 -5.04
C ARG A 37 -4.88 12.40 -4.81
N ASN A 38 -5.28 13.19 -5.80
CA ASN A 38 -5.39 14.64 -5.64
C ASN A 38 -6.48 15.05 -4.64
N VAL A 39 -7.60 14.32 -4.58
CA VAL A 39 -8.62 14.54 -3.54
C VAL A 39 -8.04 14.35 -2.16
N LEU A 40 -7.31 13.24 -1.96
CA LEU A 40 -6.68 12.94 -0.68
C LEU A 40 -5.57 13.93 -0.32
N ILE A 41 -4.74 14.35 -1.27
CA ILE A 41 -3.73 15.38 -1.06
C ILE A 41 -4.39 16.70 -0.62
N GLN A 42 -5.46 17.14 -1.28
CA GLN A 42 -6.16 18.36 -0.90
C GLN A 42 -6.78 18.26 0.49
N LEU A 43 -7.37 17.10 0.82
CA LEU A 43 -7.91 16.86 2.14
C LEU A 43 -6.83 16.94 3.22
N CYS A 44 -5.73 16.19 3.05
CA CYS A 44 -4.61 16.18 3.98
C CYS A 44 -3.98 17.57 4.14
N ARG A 45 -3.86 18.35 3.05
CA ARG A 45 -3.37 19.73 3.11
C ARG A 45 -4.28 20.64 3.93
N LYS A 46 -5.60 20.50 3.78
CA LYS A 46 -6.56 21.26 4.59
C LYS A 46 -6.47 20.90 6.07
N HIS A 47 -6.39 19.61 6.38
CA HIS A 47 -6.18 19.14 7.74
C HIS A 47 -4.89 19.69 8.32
N TYR A 48 -3.77 19.59 7.61
CA TYR A 48 -2.48 20.11 8.04
C TYR A 48 -2.51 21.63 8.30
N SER A 49 -3.24 22.41 7.49
CA SER A 49 -3.43 23.85 7.70
C SER A 49 -4.39 24.20 8.84
N GLY A 50 -4.81 23.23 9.67
CA GLY A 50 -5.69 23.45 10.83
C GLY A 50 -7.17 23.63 10.49
N THR A 51 -7.61 23.17 9.32
CA THR A 51 -9.01 23.25 8.87
C THR A 51 -9.55 21.88 8.47
N SER A 52 -10.86 21.65 8.63
CA SER A 52 -11.56 20.43 8.19
C SER A 52 -12.92 20.78 7.60
N TYR A 53 -13.70 19.79 7.16
CA TYR A 53 -15.05 19.97 6.64
C TYR A 53 -16.15 19.29 7.49
N GLY A 54 -15.78 18.60 8.57
CA GLY A 54 -16.71 17.97 9.50
C GLY A 54 -17.58 16.87 8.89
N GLY A 55 -17.08 16.17 7.88
CA GLY A 55 -17.83 15.15 7.15
C GLY A 55 -18.88 15.68 6.17
N LYS A 56 -18.93 17.00 5.94
CA LYS A 56 -19.89 17.64 5.01
C LYS A 56 -19.50 17.49 3.53
N ILE A 57 -18.45 16.72 3.25
CA ILE A 57 -17.98 16.47 1.89
C ILE A 57 -18.92 15.51 1.19
N THR A 58 -19.44 15.91 0.03
CA THR A 58 -20.14 15.00 -0.89
C THR A 58 -19.44 14.96 -2.24
N SER A 59 -19.73 13.95 -3.06
CA SER A 59 -19.19 13.85 -4.41
C SER A 59 -19.50 15.08 -5.28
N LYS A 60 -20.60 15.81 -5.00
CA LYS A 60 -20.97 17.05 -5.70
C LYS A 60 -20.09 18.24 -5.35
N ASN A 61 -19.47 18.23 -4.17
CA ASN A 61 -18.59 19.30 -3.70
C ASN A 61 -17.14 19.13 -4.17
N ILE A 62 -16.79 17.98 -4.76
CA ILE A 62 -15.45 17.71 -5.28
C ILE A 62 -15.37 18.17 -6.73
N LEU A 63 -14.69 19.28 -6.96
CA LEU A 63 -14.55 19.91 -8.26
C LEU A 63 -13.14 19.67 -8.81
N PHE A 64 -13.06 19.28 -10.08
CA PHE A 64 -11.80 19.12 -10.81
C PHE A 64 -11.67 20.21 -11.87
N ASP A 65 -10.51 20.84 -11.95
CA ASP A 65 -10.20 21.73 -13.07
C ASP A 65 -9.72 20.94 -14.31
N ARG A 66 -9.41 21.65 -15.40
CA ARG A 66 -8.91 21.05 -16.66
C ARG A 66 -7.58 20.32 -16.54
N TYR A 67 -6.81 20.61 -15.49
CA TYR A 67 -5.53 19.99 -15.18
C TYR A 67 -5.66 18.85 -14.16
N GLY A 68 -6.88 18.63 -13.64
CA GLY A 68 -7.19 17.65 -12.62
C GLY A 68 -6.76 18.06 -11.21
N ASN A 69 -6.51 19.35 -10.98
CA ASN A 69 -6.41 19.89 -9.63
C ASN A 69 -7.79 19.82 -8.97
N VAL A 70 -7.78 19.60 -7.65
CA VAL A 70 -9.00 19.40 -6.88
C VAL A 70 -9.30 20.64 -6.03
N ARG A 71 -10.58 21.00 -5.97
CA ARG A 71 -11.14 21.92 -4.98
C ARG A 71 -12.33 21.25 -4.30
N ILE A 72 -12.37 21.29 -2.97
CA ILE A 72 -13.52 20.83 -2.20
C ILE A 72 -14.34 22.07 -1.80
N ASP A 73 -15.49 22.23 -2.44
CA ASP A 73 -16.43 23.33 -2.24
C ASP A 73 -17.44 22.99 -1.13
N SER A 74 -16.91 22.80 0.07
CA SER A 74 -17.67 22.58 1.30
C SER A 74 -17.25 23.62 2.33
N ALA A 75 -18.17 24.01 3.22
CA ALA A 75 -17.89 25.01 4.25
C ALA A 75 -16.77 24.49 5.19
N PRO A 76 -15.65 25.21 5.33
CA PRO A 76 -14.60 24.83 6.25
C PRO A 76 -15.02 25.05 7.71
N GLU A 77 -14.45 24.27 8.60
CA GLU A 77 -14.56 24.40 10.05
C GLU A 77 -13.19 24.21 10.71
N ARG A 78 -13.05 24.62 11.97
CA ARG A 78 -11.81 24.46 12.73
C ARG A 78 -11.47 22.98 12.85
N PHE A 79 -10.20 22.64 12.62
CA PHE A 79 -9.74 21.27 12.73
C PHE A 79 -9.90 20.71 14.15
N THR A 80 -10.38 19.48 14.20
CA THR A 80 -10.28 18.55 15.34
C THR A 80 -9.99 17.16 14.78
N GLN A 81 -9.41 16.27 15.59
CA GLN A 81 -9.22 14.88 15.19
C GLN A 81 -10.56 14.23 14.78
N HIS A 82 -11.64 14.54 15.50
CA HIS A 82 -12.98 14.04 15.19
C HIS A 82 -13.50 14.53 13.84
N SER A 83 -13.44 15.84 13.57
CA SER A 83 -13.90 16.41 12.30
C SER A 83 -13.07 15.91 11.11
N ALA A 84 -11.77 15.69 11.29
CA ALA A 84 -10.92 15.08 10.26
C ALA A 84 -11.25 13.61 10.00
N ASN A 85 -11.55 12.81 11.04
CA ASN A 85 -12.02 11.44 10.89
C ASN A 85 -13.36 11.37 10.15
N LEU A 86 -14.27 12.33 10.41
CA LEU A 86 -15.52 12.44 9.66
C LEU A 86 -15.27 12.76 8.17
N ASP A 87 -14.30 13.61 7.86
CA ASP A 87 -13.92 13.90 6.47
C ASP A 87 -13.35 12.66 5.77
N TYR A 88 -12.44 11.92 6.42
CA TYR A 88 -11.93 10.66 5.88
C TYR A 88 -13.07 9.66 5.65
N GLY A 89 -14.00 9.53 6.61
CA GLY A 89 -15.17 8.67 6.46
C GLY A 89 -16.06 9.06 5.28
N ALA A 90 -16.26 10.37 5.06
CA ALA A 90 -17.03 10.87 3.92
C ALA A 90 -16.36 10.55 2.58
N ILE A 91 -15.04 10.76 2.46
CA ILE A 91 -14.27 10.36 1.26
C ILE A 91 -14.28 8.84 1.09
N GLY A 92 -14.07 8.09 2.17
CA GLY A 92 -14.11 6.63 2.19
C GLY A 92 -15.43 6.12 1.62
N LYS A 93 -16.56 6.67 2.08
CA LYS A 93 -17.89 6.36 1.55
C LYS A 93 -18.05 6.69 0.05
N ILE A 94 -17.60 7.87 -0.40
CA ILE A 94 -17.67 8.25 -1.82
C ILE A 94 -16.88 7.25 -2.70
N LEU A 95 -15.71 6.81 -2.23
CA LEU A 95 -14.92 5.81 -2.93
C LEU A 95 -15.56 4.42 -2.85
N ASP A 96 -16.15 4.07 -1.72
CA ASP A 96 -16.84 2.79 -1.49
C ASP A 96 -18.04 2.59 -2.43
N ASP A 97 -18.92 3.61 -2.49
CA ASP A 97 -20.10 3.65 -3.34
C ASP A 97 -19.77 3.46 -4.85
N SER A 98 -18.52 3.74 -5.24
CA SER A 98 -18.07 3.57 -6.63
C SER A 98 -17.82 2.10 -7.01
N PHE A 99 -17.51 1.23 -6.04
CA PHE A 99 -16.97 -0.12 -6.26
C PHE A 99 -17.67 -1.25 -5.50
N GLN A 100 -18.46 -0.98 -4.46
CA GLN A 100 -19.08 -2.01 -3.60
C GLN A 100 -19.78 -3.13 -4.41
N ASP A 101 -20.54 -2.76 -5.45
CA ASP A 101 -21.28 -3.72 -6.29
C ASP A 101 -20.47 -4.29 -7.48
N LYS A 102 -19.27 -3.75 -7.75
CA LYS A 102 -18.46 -4.05 -8.95
C LYS A 102 -17.19 -4.85 -8.64
N GLY A 103 -16.88 -4.98 -7.35
CA GLY A 103 -15.62 -5.49 -6.84
C GLY A 103 -14.54 -4.41 -6.82
N TYR A 104 -13.71 -4.43 -5.78
CA TYR A 104 -12.63 -3.46 -5.60
C TYR A 104 -11.44 -3.77 -6.52
N PRO A 105 -10.78 -2.73 -7.06
CA PRO A 105 -9.44 -2.88 -7.61
C PRO A 105 -8.45 -3.34 -6.53
N MET A 106 -7.34 -3.91 -6.99
CA MET A 106 -6.25 -4.41 -6.16
C MET A 106 -5.81 -3.38 -5.12
N HIS A 107 -5.71 -3.82 -3.87
CA HIS A 107 -5.39 -3.01 -2.67
C HIS A 107 -6.41 -1.91 -2.32
N PHE A 108 -7.36 -1.57 -3.20
CA PHE A 108 -8.21 -0.39 -3.03
C PHE A 108 -9.17 -0.52 -1.85
N TYR A 109 -9.65 -1.74 -1.56
CA TYR A 109 -10.47 -1.98 -0.37
C TYR A 109 -9.78 -1.55 0.92
N GLN A 110 -8.47 -1.80 1.06
CA GLN A 110 -7.73 -1.39 2.27
C GLN A 110 -7.69 0.12 2.45
N LEU A 111 -7.56 0.87 1.36
CA LEU A 111 -7.66 2.32 1.41
C LEU A 111 -9.04 2.76 1.89
N VAL A 112 -10.10 2.19 1.32
CA VAL A 112 -11.49 2.49 1.72
C VAL A 112 -11.73 2.15 3.19
N ASP A 113 -11.29 0.97 3.62
CA ASP A 113 -11.40 0.49 5.00
C ASP A 113 -10.70 1.45 5.97
N PHE A 114 -9.44 1.81 5.69
CA PHE A 114 -8.69 2.80 6.47
C PHE A 114 -9.42 4.15 6.55
N LEU A 115 -9.91 4.67 5.44
CA LEU A 115 -10.61 5.96 5.39
C LEU A 115 -11.93 5.93 6.15
N ARG A 116 -12.68 4.82 6.09
CA ARG A 116 -13.98 4.68 6.77
C ARG A 116 -13.86 4.70 8.28
N TYR A 117 -12.80 4.10 8.83
CA TYR A 117 -12.56 4.08 10.28
C TYR A 117 -11.73 5.29 10.75
N GLY A 118 -10.99 5.93 9.84
CA GLY A 118 -10.08 7.02 10.13
C GLY A 118 -8.79 6.54 10.82
N PRO A 119 -7.73 7.36 10.80
CA PRO A 119 -6.51 7.07 11.54
C PRO A 119 -6.77 7.08 13.06
N ALA A 120 -6.17 6.12 13.75
CA ALA A 120 -6.13 6.08 15.23
C ALA A 120 -5.17 7.15 15.81
N VAL A 121 -4.22 7.61 14.98
CA VAL A 121 -3.24 8.64 15.30
C VAL A 121 -3.63 9.99 14.72
N ASP A 122 -2.89 11.04 15.08
CA ASP A 122 -3.07 12.40 14.56
C ASP A 122 -3.17 12.45 13.02
N CYS A 123 -4.31 12.93 12.53
CA CYS A 123 -4.60 13.13 11.11
C CYS A 123 -3.64 14.10 10.42
N GLN A 124 -3.02 15.02 11.17
CA GLN A 124 -2.04 15.99 10.66
C GLN A 124 -0.62 15.41 10.60
N SER A 125 -0.39 14.20 11.14
CA SER A 125 0.94 13.61 11.12
C SER A 125 1.41 13.28 9.70
N GLU A 126 2.67 13.58 9.41
CA GLU A 126 3.25 13.30 8.09
C GLU A 126 3.14 11.83 7.70
N ALA A 127 3.16 10.91 8.67
CA ALA A 127 3.02 9.48 8.44
C ALA A 127 1.62 9.09 7.91
N VAL A 128 0.54 9.64 8.49
CA VAL A 128 -0.82 9.44 7.97
C VAL A 128 -0.95 10.04 6.58
N ILE A 129 -0.45 11.26 6.39
CA ILE A 129 -0.52 11.95 5.10
C ILE A 129 0.23 11.15 4.01
N ALA A 130 1.45 10.69 4.30
CA ALA A 130 2.25 9.87 3.40
C ALA A 130 1.55 8.54 3.06
N PHE A 131 1.00 7.86 4.08
CA PHE A 131 0.27 6.60 3.86
C PHE A 131 -0.95 6.79 2.94
N VAL A 132 -1.79 7.78 3.21
CA VAL A 132 -3.03 8.01 2.47
C VAL A 132 -2.75 8.49 1.03
N THR A 133 -1.83 9.44 0.87
CA THR A 133 -1.55 10.08 -0.43
C THR A 133 -0.64 9.25 -1.35
N SER A 134 0.10 8.29 -0.79
CA SER A 134 0.94 7.34 -1.53
C SER A 134 0.45 5.90 -1.37
N HIS A 135 -0.84 5.70 -1.07
CA HIS A 135 -1.41 4.37 -0.95
C HIS A 135 -1.24 3.57 -2.25
N PHE A 136 -0.84 2.31 -2.15
CA PHE A 136 -0.46 1.43 -3.27
C PHE A 136 -1.47 1.35 -4.41
N SER A 137 -2.77 1.41 -4.10
CA SER A 137 -3.86 1.39 -5.09
C SER A 137 -3.94 2.64 -5.97
N LEU A 138 -3.26 3.72 -5.57
CA LEU A 138 -3.23 5.03 -6.24
C LEU A 138 -1.94 5.24 -7.06
N LEU A 139 -1.05 4.25 -7.07
CA LEU A 139 0.26 4.34 -7.68
C LEU A 139 0.33 3.57 -9.00
N SER A 140 1.29 3.96 -9.84
CA SER A 140 1.66 3.16 -11.01
C SER A 140 2.38 1.87 -10.59
N HIS A 141 2.42 0.88 -11.50
CA HIS A 141 3.18 -0.36 -11.28
C HIS A 141 4.65 -0.08 -10.95
N TYR A 142 5.26 0.89 -11.64
CA TYR A 142 6.62 1.34 -11.39
C TYR A 142 6.82 1.82 -9.96
N ALA A 143 5.97 2.74 -9.49
CA ALA A 143 6.08 3.28 -8.15
C ALA A 143 5.87 2.20 -7.06
N ARG A 144 4.93 1.26 -7.26
CA ARG A 144 4.73 0.13 -6.33
C ARG A 144 5.97 -0.76 -6.19
N VAL A 145 6.62 -1.07 -7.31
CA VAL A 145 7.85 -1.88 -7.30
C VAL A 145 9.00 -1.12 -6.69
N SER A 146 9.19 0.15 -7.04
CA SER A 146 10.24 1.00 -6.43
C SER A 146 10.08 1.15 -4.92
N ILE A 147 8.85 1.31 -4.41
CA ILE A 147 8.62 1.32 -2.95
C ILE A 147 9.05 -0.02 -2.34
N SER A 148 8.69 -1.15 -2.94
CA SER A 148 9.09 -2.47 -2.43
C SER A 148 10.61 -2.61 -2.37
N GLU A 149 11.32 -2.17 -3.41
CA GLU A 149 12.78 -2.21 -3.48
C GLU A 149 13.46 -1.31 -2.44
N ILE A 150 12.98 -0.07 -2.26
CA ILE A 150 13.56 0.87 -1.28
C ILE A 150 13.26 0.41 0.15
N LEU A 151 12.04 -0.07 0.40
CA LEU A 151 11.62 -0.55 1.71
C LEU A 151 12.48 -1.73 2.20
N VAL A 152 12.86 -2.65 1.30
CA VAL A 152 13.83 -3.71 1.60
C VAL A 152 15.15 -3.13 2.09
N GLN A 153 15.70 -2.14 1.39
CA GLN A 153 16.97 -1.53 1.79
C GLN A 153 16.88 -0.79 3.11
N LEU A 154 15.73 -0.17 3.43
CA LEU A 154 15.51 0.47 4.73
C LEU A 154 15.46 -0.58 5.85
N VAL A 155 14.71 -1.66 5.62
CA VAL A 155 14.57 -2.76 6.59
C VAL A 155 15.91 -3.46 6.84
N GLU A 156 16.74 -3.65 5.82
CA GLU A 156 18.10 -4.24 5.97
C GLU A 156 19.05 -3.38 6.80
N ARG A 157 18.79 -2.08 6.93
CA ARG A 157 19.61 -1.12 7.69
C ARG A 157 19.07 -0.84 9.09
N LEU A 158 17.98 -1.50 9.49
CA LEU A 158 17.37 -1.27 10.79
C LEU A 158 18.26 -1.70 11.95
N HIS A 159 18.17 -0.94 13.04
CA HIS A 159 18.74 -1.35 14.32
C HIS A 159 18.11 -2.69 14.77
N PRO A 160 18.89 -3.62 15.38
CA PRO A 160 18.39 -4.93 15.81
C PRO A 160 17.12 -4.87 16.68
N ASP A 161 17.03 -3.89 17.59
CA ASP A 161 15.84 -3.74 18.45
C ASP A 161 14.58 -3.38 17.66
N VAL A 162 14.69 -2.50 16.66
CA VAL A 162 13.57 -2.13 15.78
C VAL A 162 13.21 -3.30 14.86
N MET A 163 14.22 -4.04 14.38
CA MET A 163 14.01 -5.26 13.60
C MET A 163 13.26 -6.32 14.41
N ALA A 164 13.60 -6.52 15.69
CA ALA A 164 12.92 -7.47 16.56
C ALA A 164 11.43 -7.14 16.73
N VAL A 165 11.10 -5.86 16.94
CA VAL A 165 9.71 -5.38 16.99
C VAL A 165 8.98 -5.66 15.67
N LEU A 166 9.60 -5.34 14.53
CA LEU A 166 8.98 -5.62 13.22
C LEU A 166 8.76 -7.12 13.01
N LEU A 167 9.74 -7.95 13.35
CA LEU A 167 9.62 -9.40 13.23
C LEU A 167 8.47 -9.92 14.08
N ASP A 168 8.32 -9.49 15.33
CA ASP A 168 7.21 -9.90 16.21
C ASP A 168 5.83 -9.56 15.59
N ILE A 169 5.69 -8.35 15.04
CA ILE A 169 4.44 -7.92 14.39
C ILE A 169 4.15 -8.76 13.13
N PHE A 170 5.18 -9.15 12.38
CA PHE A 170 5.05 -9.87 11.12
C PHE A 170 5.28 -11.39 11.21
N ASP A 171 5.48 -11.95 12.40
CA ASP A 171 5.83 -13.36 12.64
C ASP A 171 4.72 -14.32 12.16
N LYS A 172 3.46 -13.87 12.20
CA LYS A 172 2.30 -14.68 11.78
C LYS A 172 2.10 -14.73 10.26
N PHE A 173 3.05 -14.25 9.45
CA PHE A 173 2.95 -14.18 8.00
C PHE A 173 3.55 -15.40 7.30
N ALA A 174 2.70 -16.42 7.07
CA ALA A 174 3.07 -17.59 6.26
C ALA A 174 2.80 -17.36 4.76
N TRP A 175 3.82 -17.56 3.93
CA TRP A 175 3.84 -17.32 2.48
C TRP A 175 4.66 -18.33 1.67
N ALA A 176 5.59 -19.05 2.29
CA ALA A 176 6.52 -19.98 1.65
C ALA A 176 5.84 -21.13 0.90
N ASN A 177 4.63 -21.54 1.31
CA ASN A 177 3.85 -22.53 0.58
C ASN A 177 3.04 -21.90 -0.56
N THR A 178 2.62 -20.65 -0.42
CA THR A 178 1.84 -19.93 -1.44
C THR A 178 2.71 -19.57 -2.64
N VAL A 179 3.95 -19.13 -2.40
CA VAL A 179 4.89 -18.70 -3.46
C VAL A 179 5.23 -19.83 -4.44
N LYS A 180 5.31 -21.07 -3.95
CA LYS A 180 5.56 -22.27 -4.78
C LYS A 180 4.44 -22.51 -5.81
N ASN A 181 3.23 -22.05 -5.51
CA ASN A 181 2.04 -22.20 -6.36
C ASN A 181 1.88 -21.05 -7.36
N VAL A 182 2.74 -20.03 -7.33
CA VAL A 182 2.76 -18.96 -8.32
C VAL A 182 3.92 -19.22 -9.28
N ALA A 183 3.62 -19.65 -10.50
CA ALA A 183 4.63 -20.10 -11.47
C ALA A 183 5.76 -19.08 -11.70
N ALA A 184 5.43 -17.78 -11.76
CA ALA A 184 6.41 -16.71 -11.93
C ALA A 184 7.36 -16.53 -10.73
N MET A 185 6.96 -17.00 -9.54
CA MET A 185 7.72 -16.84 -8.31
C MET A 185 8.56 -18.05 -7.94
N ASN A 186 8.28 -19.22 -8.54
CA ASN A 186 8.93 -20.47 -8.18
C ASN A 186 10.46 -20.42 -8.41
N PHE A 187 10.91 -20.04 -9.61
CA PHE A 187 12.35 -19.91 -9.90
C PHE A 187 13.05 -18.88 -8.98
N PRO A 188 12.55 -17.64 -8.82
CA PRO A 188 13.13 -16.68 -7.87
C PRO A 188 13.17 -17.15 -6.42
N TYR A 189 12.21 -17.98 -5.99
CA TYR A 189 12.14 -18.47 -4.62
C TYR A 189 13.27 -19.46 -4.30
N PHE A 190 13.60 -20.33 -5.26
CA PHE A 190 14.72 -21.27 -5.14
C PHE A 190 16.05 -20.71 -5.63
N TYR A 191 16.10 -19.44 -6.05
CA TYR A 191 17.32 -18.77 -6.44
C TYR A 191 18.30 -18.75 -5.25
N HIS A 192 19.50 -19.30 -5.44
CA HIS A 192 20.51 -19.56 -4.40
C HIS A 192 20.14 -20.60 -3.32
N SER A 193 19.15 -21.46 -3.57
CA SER A 193 18.88 -22.60 -2.68
C SER A 193 20.05 -23.60 -2.65
N ARG A 194 20.19 -24.33 -1.53
CA ARG A 194 21.21 -25.36 -1.30
C ARG A 194 20.56 -26.65 -0.87
N ASN A 195 21.10 -27.78 -1.32
CA ASN A 195 20.68 -29.09 -0.82
C ASN A 195 21.42 -29.39 0.48
N ASN A 196 20.67 -29.69 1.52
CA ASN A 196 21.19 -30.20 2.78
C ASN A 196 21.53 -31.69 2.64
N ARG A 197 22.36 -32.20 3.56
CA ARG A 197 22.81 -33.61 3.56
C ARG A 197 21.68 -34.60 3.80
N ASP A 198 20.59 -34.16 4.42
CA ASP A 198 19.36 -34.94 4.68
C ASP A 198 18.39 -34.94 3.48
N GLY A 199 18.78 -34.34 2.35
CA GLY A 199 17.95 -34.24 1.15
C GLY A 199 16.94 -33.09 1.17
N THR A 200 16.90 -32.27 2.23
CA THR A 200 16.04 -31.08 2.29
C THR A 200 16.65 -29.93 1.48
N VAL A 201 15.80 -29.06 0.91
CA VAL A 201 16.24 -27.85 0.20
C VAL A 201 16.21 -26.67 1.16
N SER A 202 17.38 -26.11 1.46
CA SER A 202 17.53 -24.85 2.19
C SER A 202 17.37 -23.68 1.22
N VAL A 203 16.41 -22.81 1.49
CA VAL A 203 16.18 -21.56 0.74
C VAL A 203 16.61 -20.36 1.58
N PRO A 204 16.96 -19.21 0.98
CA PRO A 204 17.49 -18.06 1.71
C PRO A 204 16.42 -17.24 2.45
N TYR A 205 15.17 -17.73 2.53
CA TYR A 205 14.05 -17.03 3.13
C TYR A 205 13.43 -17.84 4.26
N VAL A 206 12.99 -17.14 5.29
CA VAL A 206 12.17 -17.70 6.39
C VAL A 206 10.70 -17.38 6.10
N ASP A 207 9.78 -18.16 6.68
CA ASP A 207 8.33 -18.03 6.44
C ASP A 207 7.70 -16.91 7.28
N ASP A 208 8.24 -15.69 7.15
CA ASP A 208 7.79 -14.48 7.86
C ASP A 208 7.63 -13.28 6.90
N GLY A 209 7.01 -12.20 7.37
CA GLY A 209 6.72 -11.02 6.53
C GLY A 209 7.96 -10.24 6.11
N VAL A 210 8.98 -10.11 6.96
CA VAL A 210 10.23 -9.42 6.62
C VAL A 210 10.98 -10.20 5.53
N SER A 211 11.03 -11.53 5.64
CA SER A 211 11.57 -12.42 4.61
C SER A 211 10.77 -12.35 3.31
N PHE A 212 9.45 -12.20 3.35
CA PHE A 212 8.64 -11.99 2.15
C PHE A 212 8.93 -10.64 1.47
N LEU A 213 9.12 -9.58 2.26
CA LEU A 213 9.56 -8.29 1.75
C LEU A 213 10.92 -8.44 1.04
N LYS A 214 11.90 -9.11 1.66
CA LYS A 214 13.21 -9.41 1.03
C LYS A 214 13.07 -10.20 -0.27
N PHE A 215 12.18 -11.21 -0.28
CA PHE A 215 11.87 -11.99 -1.48
C PHE A 215 11.32 -11.12 -2.62
N SER A 216 10.51 -10.09 -2.32
CA SER A 216 9.95 -9.19 -3.36
C SER A 216 11.03 -8.57 -4.24
N ASN A 217 12.15 -8.14 -3.65
CA ASN A 217 13.28 -7.55 -4.36
C ASN A 217 13.88 -8.54 -5.37
N ASN A 218 14.10 -9.78 -4.92
CA ASN A 218 14.64 -10.84 -5.78
C ASN A 218 13.64 -11.23 -6.87
N PHE A 219 12.35 -11.28 -6.55
CA PHE A 219 11.29 -11.54 -7.52
C PHE A 219 11.27 -10.49 -8.64
N PHE A 220 11.31 -9.19 -8.33
CA PHE A 220 11.29 -8.13 -9.33
C PHE A 220 12.61 -8.03 -10.12
N LYS A 221 13.76 -8.22 -9.47
CA LYS A 221 15.09 -8.14 -10.13
C LYS A 221 15.39 -9.26 -11.12
N HIS A 222 14.94 -10.48 -10.82
CA HIS A 222 15.35 -11.68 -11.57
C HIS A 222 14.34 -12.13 -12.63
N ASN A 223 13.18 -11.47 -12.75
CA ASN A 223 12.18 -11.75 -13.79
C ASN A 223 12.24 -10.77 -14.97
N LYS A 224 13.42 -10.61 -15.59
CA LYS A 224 13.66 -9.61 -16.66
C LYS A 224 12.89 -9.86 -17.98
N TRP A 225 12.29 -11.04 -18.15
CA TRP A 225 11.63 -11.47 -19.39
C TRP A 225 10.11 -11.20 -19.42
N THR A 226 9.58 -10.57 -18.37
CA THR A 226 8.14 -10.34 -18.19
C THR A 226 7.85 -8.86 -17.98
N SER A 227 6.69 -8.38 -18.44
CA SER A 227 6.29 -6.98 -18.21
C SER A 227 6.07 -6.71 -16.73
N LEU A 228 6.39 -5.48 -16.30
CA LEU A 228 6.24 -5.05 -14.92
C LEU A 228 4.81 -5.24 -14.40
N GLU A 229 3.81 -4.98 -15.25
CA GLU A 229 2.38 -5.18 -14.94
C GLU A 229 2.07 -6.63 -14.55
N LYS A 230 2.64 -7.60 -15.27
CA LYS A 230 2.47 -9.04 -14.98
C LYS A 230 3.20 -9.46 -13.72
N LEU A 231 4.36 -8.86 -13.44
CA LEU A 231 5.10 -9.10 -12.20
C LEU A 231 4.37 -8.52 -11.00
N ASP A 232 3.92 -7.28 -11.09
CA ASP A 232 3.10 -6.63 -10.06
C ASP A 232 1.83 -7.44 -9.81
N ALA A 233 1.12 -7.86 -10.87
CA ALA A 233 -0.07 -8.71 -10.73
C ALA A 233 0.25 -10.06 -10.06
N ALA A 234 1.31 -10.74 -10.46
CA ALA A 234 1.74 -11.99 -9.81
C ALA A 234 2.10 -11.77 -8.34
N PHE A 235 2.79 -10.66 -8.02
CA PHE A 235 3.11 -10.28 -6.65
C PHE A 235 1.87 -9.98 -5.81
N SER A 236 0.94 -9.20 -6.38
CA SER A 236 -0.34 -8.89 -5.77
C SER A 236 -1.20 -10.14 -5.53
N LEU A 237 -1.12 -11.17 -6.37
CA LEU A 237 -1.86 -12.44 -6.24
C LEU A 237 -1.46 -13.30 -5.03
N MET A 238 -0.40 -12.93 -4.31
CA MET A 238 -0.11 -13.45 -2.95
C MET A 238 -1.14 -12.91 -1.91
N GLU A 239 -2.37 -12.63 -2.37
CA GLU A 239 -3.24 -11.51 -2.03
C GLU A 239 -3.93 -11.62 -0.67
N LYS A 240 -3.89 -12.78 0.01
CA LYS A 240 -4.65 -12.96 1.25
C LYS A 240 -4.33 -11.94 2.35
N ARG A 241 -3.33 -11.06 2.17
CA ARG A 241 -2.88 -10.11 3.17
C ARG A 241 -2.56 -8.69 2.69
N ASN A 242 -2.80 -8.27 1.44
CA ASN A 242 -2.46 -6.91 0.96
C ASN A 242 -1.07 -6.43 1.49
N PHE A 243 -0.06 -7.28 1.30
CA PHE A 243 1.11 -7.29 2.18
C PHE A 243 1.82 -5.93 2.29
N ILE A 244 2.29 -5.36 1.18
CA ILE A 244 3.03 -4.08 1.25
C ILE A 244 2.17 -2.93 1.77
N PRO A 245 0.92 -2.72 1.29
CA PRO A 245 0.03 -1.75 1.90
C PRO A 245 -0.14 -1.93 3.42
N ARG A 246 -0.32 -3.16 3.92
CA ARG A 246 -0.40 -3.44 5.36
C ARG A 246 0.93 -3.19 6.07
N PHE A 247 2.04 -3.55 5.43
CA PHE A 247 3.37 -3.32 5.96
C PHE A 247 3.64 -1.82 6.18
N LEU A 248 3.27 -1.00 5.20
CA LEU A 248 3.34 0.46 5.32
C LEU A 248 2.40 1.02 6.39
N LEU A 249 1.15 0.53 6.44
CA LEU A 249 0.20 0.93 7.50
C LEU A 249 0.76 0.63 8.89
N THR A 250 1.30 -0.58 9.09
CA THR A 250 1.91 -0.99 10.34
C THR A 250 3.07 -0.06 10.70
N ILE A 251 3.95 0.25 9.76
CA ILE A 251 5.10 1.12 10.04
C ILE A 251 4.66 2.55 10.37
N LEU A 252 3.82 3.13 9.52
CA LEU A 252 3.53 4.56 9.56
C LEU A 252 2.50 4.93 10.62
N VAL A 253 1.61 3.99 10.96
CA VAL A 253 0.47 4.26 11.86
C VAL A 253 0.57 3.40 13.11
N THR A 254 0.69 2.07 12.97
CA THR A 254 0.61 1.17 14.13
C THR A 254 1.85 1.20 15.03
N LEU A 255 3.06 1.29 14.47
CA LEU A 255 4.29 1.36 15.27
C LEU A 255 4.35 2.63 16.11
N LYS A 256 3.75 3.72 15.64
CA LYS A 256 3.72 4.99 16.37
C LYS A 256 2.95 4.89 17.69
N ASP A 257 1.98 3.97 17.78
CA ASP A 257 1.15 3.74 18.98
C ASP A 257 1.73 2.69 19.93
N SER A 258 2.83 2.02 19.57
CA SER A 258 3.42 0.97 20.41
C SER A 258 4.29 1.58 21.52
N GLU A 259 4.02 1.24 22.79
CA GLU A 259 4.80 1.60 24.00
C GLU A 259 6.21 0.95 24.02
N ASN A 260 6.95 1.07 22.92
CA ASN A 260 8.18 0.33 22.70
C ASN A 260 9.41 1.00 23.29
N GLN A 261 10.39 0.17 23.68
CA GLN A 261 11.59 0.54 24.43
C GLN A 261 12.60 1.45 23.69
N CYS A 262 12.34 1.86 22.44
CA CYS A 262 13.23 2.73 21.66
C CYS A 262 12.49 3.75 20.76
N PRO A 263 11.74 4.72 21.32
CA PRO A 263 10.88 5.62 20.53
C PRO A 263 11.65 6.43 19.47
N ALA A 264 12.88 6.85 19.76
CA ALA A 264 13.68 7.65 18.83
C ALA A 264 14.12 6.88 17.57
N LEU A 265 14.50 5.60 17.72
CA LEU A 265 14.89 4.76 16.58
C LEU A 265 13.68 4.40 15.71
N ILE A 266 12.53 4.16 16.34
CA ILE A 266 11.26 3.93 15.64
C ILE A 266 10.87 5.18 14.85
N GLN A 267 10.91 6.36 15.47
CA GLN A 267 10.59 7.61 14.79
C GLN A 267 11.53 7.87 13.61
N SER A 268 12.85 7.67 13.77
CA SER A 268 13.81 7.82 12.68
C SER A 268 13.53 6.88 11.50
N PHE A 269 13.05 5.66 11.76
CA PHE A 269 12.63 4.75 10.69
C PHE A 269 11.36 5.21 10.00
N ILE A 270 10.36 5.67 10.77
CA ILE A 270 9.12 6.25 10.22
C ILE A 270 9.46 7.43 9.31
N ASP A 271 10.34 8.33 9.73
CA ASP A 271 10.74 9.51 8.96
C ASP A 271 11.41 9.13 7.63
N GLN A 272 12.24 8.08 7.62
CA GLN A 272 12.84 7.56 6.39
C GLN A 272 11.79 6.99 5.42
N VAL A 273 10.77 6.31 5.95
CA VAL A 273 9.68 5.73 5.16
C VAL A 273 8.76 6.84 4.63
N VAL A 274 8.48 7.87 5.43
CA VAL A 274 7.78 9.09 4.98
C VAL A 274 8.58 9.77 3.87
N GLY A 275 9.89 9.95 4.04
CA GLY A 275 10.77 10.53 3.02
C GLY A 275 10.76 9.75 1.70
N MET A 276 10.73 8.42 1.76
CA MET A 276 10.58 7.55 0.59
C MET A 276 9.24 7.76 -0.13
N LEU A 277 8.14 7.89 0.60
CA LEU A 277 6.79 8.06 0.02
C LEU A 277 6.52 9.48 -0.50
N GLY A 278 7.39 10.43 -0.16
CA GLY A 278 7.33 11.83 -0.56
C GLY A 278 6.46 12.68 0.37
N ASN A 279 6.90 13.93 0.61
CA ASN A 279 6.16 14.87 1.45
C ASN A 279 5.16 15.67 0.60
N ASN A 280 3.88 15.29 0.67
CA ASN A 280 2.81 15.93 -0.11
C ASN A 280 2.20 17.18 0.58
N VAL A 281 2.80 17.64 1.68
CA VAL A 281 2.35 18.78 2.50
C VAL A 281 3.04 20.11 2.14
N ILE A 282 4.20 20.05 1.48
CA ILE A 282 5.15 21.17 1.34
C ILE A 282 4.61 22.39 0.53
N ASP A 283 3.54 22.25 -0.26
CA ASP A 283 3.01 23.38 -1.06
C ASP A 283 2.08 24.35 -0.27
N LEU A 284 1.99 24.24 1.06
CA LEU A 284 1.14 25.14 1.86
C LEU A 284 1.80 26.49 2.21
N GLU A 285 3.10 26.68 1.96
CA GLU A 285 3.84 27.91 2.32
C GLU A 285 3.91 28.98 1.21
N ARG A 286 3.09 28.90 0.16
CA ARG A 286 2.98 29.97 -0.84
C ARG A 286 1.52 30.36 -1.10
N GLY A 287 0.95 31.07 -0.15
CA GLY A 287 -0.33 31.77 -0.25
C GLY A 287 -0.32 32.99 0.65
#